data_AF-A0A9D4G6C1-F1
#
_entry.id   AF-A0A9D4G6C1-F1
#
_cell.length_a   1.000
_cell.length_b   1.000
_cell.length_c   1.000
_cell.angle_alpha   90.00
_cell.angle_beta   90.00
_cell.angle_gamma   90.00
#
_symmetry.space_group_name_H-M   'P 1'
#
loop_
_entity.id
_entity.type
_entity.pdbx_description
1 polymer ?
#
loop_
_entity_poly.entity_id
_entity_poly.type
_entity_poly.pdbx_seq_one_letter_code
_entity_poly.pdbx_strand_id
1 'polypeptide(L)'
;MIGRCNNGNGCPFLHDLRHVRNNLVLKRKSIDKLPDSIVLELCRHIENRNWTTLPIVCKFYNNEGACKHGDGCQHLHICKFYIEDDCKFGEACKRNHKFQSLQTRNVLENFGIENIQEEEIKFIMQMAVNNRRAYEVKHGSNSPIAIVL
;
A
#
# COMPACT_ATOMS: atom_id res chain seq x y z
N MET A 1 -8.85 6.52 -4.09
CA MET A 1 -8.96 6.48 -5.57
C MET A 1 -8.39 5.18 -6.13
N ILE A 2 -8.97 4.02 -5.79
CA ILE A 2 -8.72 2.72 -6.46
C ILE A 2 -10.07 2.06 -6.84
N GLY A 3 -11.20 2.69 -6.50
CA GLY A 3 -12.55 2.18 -6.75
C GLY A 3 -13.03 1.12 -5.77
N ARG A 4 -12.28 0.84 -4.69
CA ARG A 4 -12.58 -0.20 -3.69
C ARG A 4 -12.92 0.36 -2.30
N CYS A 5 -13.46 1.60 -2.22
CA CYS A 5 -13.84 2.21 -0.94
C CYS A 5 -15.25 1.79 -0.52
N ASN A 6 -15.37 1.12 0.63
CA ASN A 6 -16.65 0.64 1.16
C ASN A 6 -17.37 1.67 2.07
N ASN A 7 -16.76 2.84 2.32
CA ASN A 7 -17.32 3.84 3.24
C ASN A 7 -18.34 4.79 2.58
N GLY A 8 -18.53 4.70 1.25
CA GLY A 8 -19.46 5.55 0.51
C GLY A 8 -19.29 7.04 0.81
N ASN A 9 -20.40 7.72 1.10
CA ASN A 9 -20.43 9.15 1.46
C ASN A 9 -19.87 9.47 2.86
N GLY A 10 -19.64 8.47 3.70
CA GLY A 10 -19.04 8.62 5.03
C GLY A 10 -17.50 8.58 5.03
N CYS A 11 -16.87 8.48 3.86
CA CYS A 11 -15.42 8.44 3.76
C CYS A 11 -14.81 9.81 4.09
N PRO A 12 -13.82 9.88 5.02
CA PRO A 12 -13.15 11.14 5.33
C PRO A 12 -12.20 11.62 4.21
N PHE A 13 -12.01 10.81 3.18
CA PHE A 13 -11.15 11.11 2.04
C PHE A 13 -11.97 11.53 0.81
N LEU A 14 -11.35 12.37 -0.02
CA LEU A 14 -11.97 12.86 -1.25
C LEU A 14 -12.10 11.73 -2.29
N HIS A 15 -13.29 11.60 -2.86
CA HIS A 15 -13.59 10.67 -3.96
C HIS A 15 -13.65 11.36 -5.33
N ASP A 16 -13.67 12.69 -5.35
CA ASP A 16 -13.56 13.48 -6.57
C ASP A 16 -12.10 13.58 -7.02
N LEU A 17 -11.79 12.93 -8.14
CA LEU A 17 -10.47 12.97 -8.79
C LEU A 17 -10.09 14.41 -9.16
N ARG A 18 -11.06 15.26 -9.54
CA ARG A 18 -10.85 16.62 -10.04
C ARG A 18 -10.97 17.70 -8.97
N HIS A 19 -11.01 17.30 -7.70
CA HIS A 19 -10.92 18.22 -6.59
C HIS A 19 -9.67 19.13 -6.71
N VAL A 20 -9.77 20.38 -6.26
CA VAL A 20 -8.71 21.40 -6.40
C VAL A 20 -7.33 20.94 -5.93
N ARG A 21 -7.29 20.07 -4.90
CA ARG A 21 -6.05 19.48 -4.35
C ARG A 21 -5.30 18.58 -5.35
N ASN A 22 -6.03 17.90 -6.22
CA ASN A 22 -5.46 16.99 -7.22
C ASN A 22 -5.10 17.72 -8.52
N ASN A 23 -5.81 18.80 -8.85
CA ASN A 23 -5.68 19.52 -10.12
C ASN A 23 -4.23 19.95 -10.41
N LEU A 24 -3.50 20.43 -9.38
CA LEU A 24 -2.08 20.80 -9.53
C LEU A 24 -1.20 19.61 -9.95
N VAL A 25 -1.45 18.43 -9.37
CA VAL A 25 -0.69 17.21 -9.69
C VAL A 25 -1.07 16.70 -11.08
N LEU A 26 -2.37 16.69 -11.42
CA LEU A 26 -2.86 16.27 -12.74
C LEU A 26 -2.27 17.13 -13.87
N LYS A 27 -2.20 18.46 -13.68
CA LYS A 27 -1.57 19.39 -14.63
C LYS A 27 -0.07 19.17 -14.76
N ARG A 28 0.64 18.98 -13.63
CA ARG A 28 2.09 18.70 -13.64
C ARG A 28 2.44 17.39 -14.35
N LYS A 29 1.53 16.42 -14.31
CA LYS A 29 1.66 15.14 -15.00
C LYS A 29 1.08 15.16 -16.43
N SER A 30 0.55 16.29 -16.88
CA SER A 30 -0.08 16.45 -18.19
C SER A 30 -1.24 15.49 -18.47
N ILE A 31 -1.94 15.06 -17.43
CA ILE A 31 -3.10 14.16 -17.52
C ILE A 31 -4.41 14.86 -17.14
N ASP A 32 -4.40 16.18 -16.91
CA ASP A 32 -5.58 16.94 -16.53
C ASP A 32 -6.66 16.99 -17.63
N LYS A 33 -6.32 16.66 -18.88
CA LYS A 33 -7.28 16.62 -20.00
C LYS A 33 -7.78 15.22 -20.34
N LEU A 34 -7.20 14.17 -19.75
CA LEU A 34 -7.65 12.80 -20.01
C LEU A 34 -9.01 12.54 -19.35
N PRO A 35 -9.84 11.62 -19.86
CA PRO A 35 -11.04 11.17 -19.17
C PRO A 35 -10.71 10.57 -17.80
N ASP A 36 -11.60 10.74 -16.82
CA ASP A 36 -11.40 10.21 -15.47
C ASP A 36 -11.22 8.69 -15.45
N SER A 37 -11.87 7.97 -16.36
CA SER A 37 -11.68 6.52 -16.52
C SER A 37 -10.22 6.16 -16.80
N ILE A 38 -9.57 6.88 -17.74
CA ILE A 38 -8.18 6.66 -18.12
C ILE A 38 -7.24 7.04 -16.99
N VAL A 39 -7.49 8.17 -16.32
CA VAL A 39 -6.66 8.58 -15.17
C VAL A 39 -6.76 7.54 -14.04
N LEU A 40 -7.97 7.04 -13.75
CA LEU A 40 -8.17 6.00 -12.75
C LEU A 40 -7.53 4.66 -13.16
N GLU A 41 -7.51 4.34 -14.45
CA GLU A 41 -6.77 3.18 -14.96
C GLU A 41 -5.27 3.36 -14.73
N LEU A 42 -4.69 4.48 -15.16
CA LEU A 42 -3.28 4.83 -14.93
C LEU A 42 -2.88 4.79 -13.45
N CYS A 43 -3.74 5.24 -12.53
CA CYS A 43 -3.48 5.17 -11.09
C CYS A 43 -3.53 3.74 -10.51
N ARG A 44 -4.18 2.78 -11.19
CA ARG A 44 -4.23 1.38 -10.75
C ARG A 44 -2.99 0.59 -11.18
N HIS A 45 -2.39 0.98 -12.30
CA HIS A 45 -1.14 0.42 -12.81
C HIS A 45 -0.03 0.47 -11.75
N ILE A 46 0.58 -0.69 -11.48
CA ILE A 46 1.48 -0.87 -10.33
C ILE A 46 2.75 -0.01 -10.46
N GLU A 47 3.21 0.18 -11.69
CA GLU A 47 4.34 1.03 -12.08
C GLU A 47 4.13 2.52 -11.76
N ASN A 48 2.88 2.95 -11.62
CA ASN A 48 2.52 4.33 -11.28
C ASN A 48 2.23 4.51 -9.78
N ARG A 49 2.31 3.45 -8.99
CA ARG A 49 2.01 3.47 -7.55
C ARG A 49 3.25 3.70 -6.71
N ASN A 50 3.02 4.15 -5.48
CA ASN A 50 4.08 4.46 -4.52
C ASN A 50 3.71 3.92 -3.13
N TRP A 51 4.61 4.08 -2.16
CA TRP A 51 4.43 3.51 -0.82
C TRP A 51 3.19 4.00 -0.07
N THR A 52 2.58 5.13 -0.47
CA THR A 52 1.34 5.65 0.12
C THR A 52 0.08 5.02 -0.47
N THR A 53 0.18 4.46 -1.68
CA THR A 53 -0.93 3.77 -2.37
C THR A 53 -0.81 2.26 -2.31
N LEU A 54 0.27 1.70 -1.76
CA LEU A 54 0.50 0.26 -1.56
C LEU A 54 0.13 -0.18 -0.12
N PRO A 55 -0.10 -1.49 0.12
CA PRO A 55 -0.32 -2.00 1.47
C PRO A 55 0.83 -1.66 2.41
N ILE A 56 0.49 -1.42 3.69
CA ILE A 56 1.47 -1.21 4.74
C ILE A 56 1.64 -2.51 5.53
N VAL A 57 2.88 -2.90 5.84
CA VAL A 57 3.18 -4.05 6.71
C VAL A 57 2.69 -3.77 8.13
N CYS A 58 1.94 -4.71 8.71
CA CYS A 58 1.36 -4.57 10.04
C CYS A 58 2.42 -4.60 11.13
N LYS A 59 2.55 -3.51 11.89
CA LYS A 59 3.48 -3.43 13.03
C LYS A 59 3.11 -4.35 14.20
N PHE A 60 1.82 -4.54 14.46
CA PHE A 60 1.35 -5.37 15.58
C PHE A 60 1.60 -6.85 15.31
N TYR A 61 1.34 -7.30 14.08
CA TYR A 61 1.78 -8.62 13.63
C TYR A 61 3.29 -8.78 13.82
N ASN A 62 4.07 -7.74 13.46
CA ASN A 62 5.53 -7.77 13.50
C ASN A 62 6.21 -7.57 14.88
N ASN A 63 5.49 -7.07 15.90
CA ASN A 63 6.06 -6.81 17.24
C ASN A 63 5.42 -7.65 18.34
N GLU A 64 4.10 -7.85 18.29
CA GLU A 64 3.33 -8.46 19.39
C GLU A 64 2.95 -9.92 19.09
N GLY A 65 3.18 -10.40 17.87
CA GLY A 65 2.91 -11.79 17.47
C GLY A 65 1.42 -12.13 17.31
N ALA A 66 0.52 -11.33 17.90
CA ALA A 66 -0.93 -11.46 17.76
C ALA A 66 -1.54 -10.10 17.41
N CYS A 67 -1.75 -9.85 16.10
CA CYS A 67 -2.56 -8.70 15.70
C CYS A 67 -4.02 -8.95 16.10
N LYS A 68 -4.57 -8.13 17.00
CA LYS A 68 -5.95 -8.25 17.50
C LYS A 68 -7.04 -8.22 16.43
N HIS A 69 -6.72 -7.73 15.23
CA HIS A 69 -7.68 -7.65 14.13
C HIS A 69 -7.73 -8.93 13.28
N GLY A 70 -6.84 -9.90 13.50
CA GLY A 70 -6.82 -11.17 12.77
C GLY A 70 -6.90 -10.96 11.25
N ASP A 71 -7.77 -11.75 10.60
CA ASP A 71 -8.01 -11.66 9.15
C ASP A 71 -8.71 -10.37 8.71
N GLY A 72 -9.31 -9.61 9.64
CA GLY A 72 -9.88 -8.29 9.41
C GLY A 72 -8.87 -7.14 9.44
N CYS A 73 -7.58 -7.42 9.66
CA CYS A 73 -6.55 -6.38 9.66
C CYS A 73 -6.38 -5.78 8.26
N GLN A 74 -6.43 -4.45 8.17
CA GLN A 74 -6.20 -3.70 6.93
C GLN A 74 -4.72 -3.54 6.56
N HIS A 75 -3.81 -4.06 7.39
CA HIS A 75 -2.38 -4.00 7.19
C HIS A 75 -1.83 -5.40 6.93
N LEU A 76 -0.84 -5.50 6.04
CA LEU A 76 -0.33 -6.77 5.55
C LEU A 76 0.36 -7.59 6.66
N HIS A 77 -0.12 -8.81 6.94
CA HIS A 77 0.52 -9.75 7.85
C HIS A 77 1.58 -10.56 7.10
N ILE A 78 2.73 -9.94 6.93
CA ILE A 78 3.95 -10.57 6.40
C ILE A 78 5.14 -10.19 7.28
N CYS A 79 6.16 -11.05 7.30
CA CYS A 79 7.40 -10.74 8.01
C CYS A 79 8.06 -9.49 7.41
N LYS A 80 8.23 -8.42 8.20
CA LYS A 80 8.91 -7.21 7.76
C LYS A 80 10.33 -7.49 7.28
N PHE A 81 11.06 -8.33 8.02
CA PHE A 81 12.44 -8.69 7.67
C PHE A 81 12.53 -9.56 6.41
N TYR A 82 11.50 -10.31 6.05
CA TYR A 82 11.46 -11.03 4.77
C TYR A 82 11.32 -10.07 3.59
N ILE A 83 10.48 -9.04 3.73
CA ILE A 83 10.35 -7.98 2.72
C ILE A 83 11.67 -7.20 2.58
N GLU A 84 12.38 -6.96 3.69
CA GLU A 84 13.65 -6.23 3.71
C GLU A 84 14.88 -7.10 3.38
N ASP A 85 14.71 -8.40 3.08
CA ASP A 85 15.80 -9.36 2.85
C ASP A 85 16.80 -9.47 4.02
N ASP A 86 16.33 -9.26 5.26
CA ASP A 86 17.10 -9.31 6.51
C ASP A 86 16.53 -10.34 7.52
N CYS A 87 15.67 -11.26 7.07
CA CYS A 87 15.08 -12.27 7.95
C CYS A 87 16.10 -13.36 8.29
N LYS A 88 16.61 -13.35 9.52
CA LYS A 88 17.61 -14.31 10.02
C LYS A 88 17.06 -15.70 10.33
N PHE A 89 15.74 -15.86 10.36
CA PHE A 89 15.09 -17.11 10.75
C PHE A 89 14.78 -18.04 9.57
N GLY A 90 14.85 -17.54 8.33
CA GLY A 90 14.53 -18.34 7.14
C GLY A 90 13.17 -19.04 7.26
N GLU A 91 13.13 -20.34 6.97
CA GLU A 91 11.92 -21.17 7.06
C GLU A 91 11.41 -21.36 8.50
N ALA A 92 12.27 -21.22 9.51
CA ALA A 92 11.89 -21.33 10.92
C ALA A 92 11.23 -20.05 11.46
N CYS A 93 11.03 -19.04 10.61
CA CYS A 93 10.36 -17.81 11.00
C CYS A 93 8.90 -18.07 11.38
N LYS A 94 8.47 -17.58 12.54
CA LYS A 94 7.06 -17.66 13.00
C LYS A 94 6.11 -16.76 12.21
N ARG A 95 6.62 -16.01 11.24
CA ARG A 95 5.89 -15.03 10.43
C ARG A 95 5.83 -15.50 8.99
N ASN A 96 4.78 -15.11 8.28
CA ASN A 96 4.57 -15.49 6.89
C ASN A 96 5.68 -14.91 6.01
N HIS A 97 6.23 -15.76 5.14
CA HIS A 97 7.14 -15.43 4.03
C HIS A 97 6.50 -15.69 2.66
N LYS A 98 5.18 -15.92 2.64
CA LYS A 98 4.37 -16.15 1.44
C LYS A 98 3.12 -15.28 1.49
N PHE A 99 2.56 -14.97 0.34
CA PHE A 99 1.39 -14.09 0.22
C PHE A 99 0.05 -14.83 0.17
N GLN A 100 0.01 -16.06 0.68
CA GLN A 100 -1.10 -17.00 0.43
C GLN A 100 -2.15 -17.05 1.56
N SER A 101 -1.84 -16.47 2.72
CA SER A 101 -2.78 -16.45 3.84
C SER A 101 -4.06 -15.70 3.47
N LEU A 102 -5.19 -16.07 4.10
CA LEU A 102 -6.48 -15.40 3.87
C LEU A 102 -6.36 -13.88 4.11
N GLN A 103 -5.77 -13.49 5.24
CA GLN A 103 -5.50 -12.09 5.56
C GLN A 103 -4.70 -11.39 4.47
N THR A 104 -3.62 -12.01 4.02
CA THR A 104 -2.74 -11.42 3.00
C THR A 104 -3.48 -11.21 1.69
N ARG A 105 -4.19 -12.24 1.21
CA ARG A 105 -4.98 -12.16 -0.03
C ARG A 105 -6.05 -11.08 0.04
N ASN A 106 -6.78 -10.98 1.15
CA ASN A 106 -7.80 -9.94 1.35
C ASN A 106 -7.20 -8.53 1.28
N VAL A 107 -6.02 -8.32 1.85
CA VAL A 107 -5.33 -7.02 1.75
C VAL A 107 -4.87 -6.76 0.33
N LEU A 108 -4.27 -7.73 -0.35
CA LEU A 108 -3.84 -7.56 -1.76
C LEU A 108 -5.04 -7.22 -2.66
N GLU A 109 -6.17 -7.89 -2.45
CA GLU A 109 -7.42 -7.59 -3.14
C GLU A 109 -7.92 -6.18 -2.81
N ASN A 110 -7.95 -5.74 -1.55
CA ASN A 110 -8.36 -4.37 -1.23
C ASN A 110 -7.50 -3.30 -1.92
N PHE A 111 -6.25 -3.64 -2.22
CA PHE A 111 -5.31 -2.77 -2.91
C PHE A 111 -5.24 -3.02 -4.43
N GLY A 112 -6.02 -3.94 -5.00
CA GLY A 112 -6.05 -4.22 -6.44
C GLY A 112 -4.78 -4.83 -7.00
N ILE A 113 -4.09 -5.67 -6.22
CA ILE A 113 -2.83 -6.35 -6.60
C ILE A 113 -2.90 -7.87 -6.42
N GLU A 114 -4.11 -8.43 -6.40
CA GLU A 114 -4.39 -9.85 -6.20
C GLU A 114 -3.85 -10.77 -7.32
N ASN A 115 -3.66 -10.25 -8.53
CA ASN A 115 -3.23 -11.01 -9.71
C ASN A 115 -1.75 -10.83 -10.07
N ILE A 116 -0.95 -10.24 -9.16
CA ILE A 116 0.49 -10.01 -9.35
C ILE A 116 1.27 -11.21 -8.79
N GLN A 117 2.38 -11.58 -9.43
CA GLN A 117 3.25 -12.67 -8.98
C GLN A 117 3.87 -12.37 -7.61
N GLU A 118 4.08 -13.37 -6.77
CA GLU A 118 4.58 -13.18 -5.39
C GLU A 118 5.94 -12.47 -5.34
N GLU A 119 6.83 -12.77 -6.29
CA GLU A 119 8.14 -12.14 -6.41
C GLU A 119 8.02 -10.64 -6.72
N GLU A 120 7.09 -10.28 -7.60
CA GLU A 120 6.82 -8.90 -7.97
C GLU A 120 6.17 -8.15 -6.80
N ILE A 121 5.22 -8.77 -6.09
CA ILE A 121 4.65 -8.21 -4.85
C ILE A 121 5.75 -7.96 -3.81
N LYS A 122 6.67 -8.92 -3.61
CA LYS A 122 7.79 -8.74 -2.69
C LYS A 122 8.65 -7.55 -3.10
N PHE A 123 9.01 -7.45 -4.39
CA PHE A 123 9.83 -6.37 -4.92
C PHE A 123 9.20 -4.99 -4.69
N ILE A 124 7.94 -4.80 -5.07
CA ILE A 124 7.25 -3.51 -4.88
C ILE A 124 7.07 -3.16 -3.39
N MET A 125 6.81 -4.16 -2.54
CA MET A 125 6.67 -3.96 -1.10
C MET A 125 8.01 -3.58 -0.47
N GLN A 126 9.11 -4.16 -0.93
CA GLN A 126 10.46 -3.79 -0.49
C GLN A 126 10.78 -2.34 -0.87
N MET A 127 10.52 -1.95 -2.12
CA MET A 127 10.64 -0.54 -2.54
C MET A 127 9.78 0.38 -1.68
N ALA A 128 8.55 -0.02 -1.37
CA ALA A 128 7.63 0.78 -0.56
C ALA A 128 8.14 0.99 0.88
N VAL A 129 8.62 -0.08 1.53
CA VAL A 129 9.19 -0.02 2.88
C VAL A 129 10.43 0.88 2.91
N ASN A 130 11.32 0.76 1.93
CA ASN A 130 12.54 1.57 1.85
C ASN A 130 12.23 3.06 1.63
N ASN A 131 11.31 3.38 0.70
CA ASN A 131 10.90 4.76 0.44
C ASN A 131 10.23 5.41 1.66
N ARG A 132 9.38 4.65 2.36
CA ARG A 132 8.75 5.12 3.60
C ARG A 132 9.80 5.38 4.68
N ARG A 133 10.75 4.47 4.87
CA ARG A 133 11.84 4.64 5.85
C ARG A 133 12.68 5.88 5.54
N ALA A 134 13.04 6.10 4.28
CA ALA A 134 13.78 7.29 3.86
C ALA A 134 12.99 8.58 4.14
N TYR A 135 11.68 8.56 3.91
CA TYR A 135 10.79 9.68 4.25
C TYR A 135 10.75 9.95 5.76
N GLU A 136 10.59 8.90 6.59
CA GLU A 136 10.53 9.00 8.05
C GLU A 136 11.86 9.49 8.64
N VAL A 137 13.01 9.10 8.08
CA VAL A 137 14.34 9.63 8.47
C VAL A 137 14.43 11.13 8.21
N LYS A 138 13.88 11.61 7.09
CA LYS A 138 13.96 13.02 6.69
C LYS A 138 12.95 13.92 7.41
N HIS A 139 11.76 13.42 7.72
CA HIS A 139 10.64 14.25 8.21
C HIS A 139 10.13 13.86 9.60
N GLY A 140 10.68 12.81 10.22
CA GLY A 140 10.22 12.25 11.47
C GLY A 140 9.06 11.26 11.30
N SER A 141 8.95 10.31 12.24
CA SER A 141 7.96 9.22 12.23
C SER A 141 6.51 9.67 12.45
N ASN A 142 6.28 10.91 12.90
CA ASN A 142 4.96 11.50 13.09
C ASN A 142 4.55 12.48 11.97
N SER A 143 5.36 12.59 10.91
CA SER A 143 5.03 13.48 9.79
C SER A 143 3.78 12.97 9.06
N PRO A 144 2.80 13.84 8.75
CA PRO A 144 1.62 13.42 8.01
C PRO A 144 2.05 12.84 6.66
N ILE A 145 1.58 11.62 6.37
CA ILE A 145 1.77 10.98 5.07
C ILE A 145 1.24 11.94 4.01
N ALA A 146 2.14 12.52 3.21
CA ALA A 146 1.73 13.27 2.05
C ALA A 146 1.06 12.28 1.09
N ILE A 147 -0.27 12.30 1.02
CA ILE A 147 -1.02 11.60 -0.03
C ILE A 147 -0.64 12.28 -1.33
N VAL A 148 0.37 11.74 -2.00
CA VAL A 148 0.68 12.07 -3.38
C VAL A 148 0.02 10.97 -4.20
N LEU A 149 -0.96 11.39 -5.00
CA LEU A 149 -1.69 10.56 -5.97
C LEU A 149 -0.79 9.48 -6.60
#